data_AF-A0A4Q5GNL7-F1
#
_entry.id   AF-A0A4Q5GNL7-F1
#
_cell.length_a   1.000
_cell.length_b   1.000
_cell.length_c   1.000
_cell.angle_alpha   90.00
_cell.angle_beta   90.00
_cell.angle_gamma   90.00
#
_symmetry.space_group_name_H-M   'P 1'
#
loop_
_entity.id
_entity.type
_entity.pdbx_description
1 polymer ?
#
loop_
_entity_poly.entity_id
_entity_poly.type
_entity_poly.pdbx_seq_one_letter_code
_entity_poly.pdbx_strand_id
1 'polypeptide(L)'
;MKNIILIISFLFCTVSIVYAQKQPFLKDSWKGDMTSVKQEKGRLKTASVAVPEICWHLDAFSKKVSMYRNVQLNDVNRTVWCSFLALKEKGNSRLGLSFEKGNSEKLFVAVKQTQEPQLVVVRIDFSEKADKAYVFYSPTAASVPDLENAEYTLSGKFDFDRIRIIAEKGSKGIFSDVSLGENYQDVVHPNVLQVVAKEGQPQTVLSWEKKQQALWIHTSGGTLYLQPYNIGSVHVMFGSENEIKEYKSFAVTQQAKVGEFKVEDTQEDIVLRSSRLVVTVNKNKGYISLLDGSGKILLKEFPEKARMNMCGDSVNAYCKFQLRDEEALYGLGQFRDNLMNLRNAKRELVQFNTQAAVPVIYSTGGWGLFWDNPSRTIYTDNSTGMSLASDYGKIVNYYLFVGDKMDNLVAAYRSLTGGAPMLPDWALGYHQSRNRYATQKEVMEIAKKMKEEDIPASTIFIDYHYWGKYGTGSHRFDETLFPDVPSMLDSLHNVYDMKVVLTMWPCFKPGIPNYNEMSQKGYILEGAKAIDGYIYDTFNPNAAKMYWDKVSS
;
A
#
# COMPACT_ATOMS: atom_id res chain seq x y z
N MET A 1 -41.78 -19.46 -45.20
CA MET A 1 -40.52 -19.35 -45.98
C MET A 1 -39.41 -19.75 -45.03
N LYS A 2 -38.89 -20.98 -45.15
CA LYS A 2 -37.74 -21.38 -45.99
C LYS A 2 -36.45 -20.63 -45.61
N ASN A 3 -35.34 -21.25 -45.23
CA ASN A 3 -35.03 -22.67 -44.94
C ASN A 3 -33.86 -22.73 -43.93
N ILE A 4 -33.83 -23.76 -43.09
CA ILE A 4 -32.59 -24.20 -42.42
C ILE A 4 -31.81 -25.05 -43.43
N ILE A 5 -30.51 -24.79 -43.62
CA ILE A 5 -29.59 -25.71 -44.28
C ILE A 5 -28.33 -25.85 -43.43
N LEU A 6 -28.00 -27.09 -43.12
CA LEU A 6 -26.79 -27.56 -42.44
C LEU A 6 -25.82 -28.07 -43.51
N ILE A 7 -24.53 -27.74 -43.44
CA ILE A 7 -23.46 -28.46 -44.15
C ILE A 7 -22.29 -28.69 -43.18
N ILE A 8 -21.76 -29.92 -43.19
CA ILE A 8 -20.66 -30.45 -42.37
C ILE A 8 -19.55 -30.94 -43.32
N SER A 9 -18.30 -31.04 -42.82
CA SER A 9 -17.15 -31.84 -43.35
C SER A 9 -16.06 -31.04 -44.08
N PHE A 10 -14.77 -31.37 -44.05
CA PHE A 10 -13.87 -32.09 -43.10
C PHE A 10 -12.40 -31.74 -43.50
N LEU A 11 -11.39 -32.16 -42.72
CA LEU A 11 -9.89 -32.21 -42.95
C LEU A 11 -9.33 -31.94 -44.39
N PHE A 12 -8.13 -31.34 -44.61
CA PHE A 12 -6.78 -31.84 -44.22
C PHE A 12 -5.61 -30.85 -44.55
N CYS A 13 -4.47 -31.02 -43.85
CA CYS A 13 -3.04 -30.80 -44.22
C CYS A 13 -2.48 -29.62 -45.09
N THR A 14 -1.58 -28.85 -44.47
CA THR A 14 -0.18 -28.48 -44.87
C THR A 14 0.21 -28.19 -46.34
N VAL A 15 0.87 -27.04 -46.60
CA VAL A 15 2.34 -26.86 -46.83
C VAL A 15 2.64 -25.38 -47.18
N SER A 16 3.89 -24.95 -46.97
CA SER A 16 4.36 -23.55 -46.98
C SER A 16 4.94 -23.02 -48.32
N ILE A 17 5.27 -21.71 -48.32
CA ILE A 17 6.37 -21.01 -49.04
C ILE A 17 6.07 -20.24 -50.36
N VAL A 18 6.02 -18.90 -50.20
CA VAL A 18 6.74 -17.82 -50.93
C VAL A 18 6.69 -17.76 -52.48
N TYR A 19 6.14 -16.66 -53.03
CA TYR A 19 6.95 -15.60 -53.67
C TYR A 19 6.17 -14.29 -53.87
N ALA A 20 6.88 -13.16 -53.90
CA ALA A 20 6.31 -11.81 -53.96
C ALA A 20 6.06 -11.31 -55.40
N GLN A 21 5.08 -10.40 -55.59
CA GLN A 21 5.34 -9.03 -56.10
C GLN A 21 4.09 -8.12 -56.20
N LYS A 22 4.24 -6.89 -55.65
CA LYS A 22 3.75 -5.58 -56.12
C LYS A 22 2.28 -5.38 -56.59
N GLN A 23 1.51 -4.73 -55.69
CA GLN A 23 0.63 -3.55 -55.92
C GLN A 23 -0.60 -3.66 -56.88
N PRO A 24 -1.52 -2.68 -56.85
CA PRO A 24 -2.04 -1.92 -55.69
C PRO A 24 -3.58 -1.84 -55.70
N PHE A 25 -4.26 -1.88 -54.54
CA PHE A 25 -5.62 -1.32 -54.45
C PHE A 25 -5.92 -0.70 -53.08
N LEU A 26 -6.06 0.62 -53.07
CA LEU A 26 -6.75 1.35 -52.02
C LEU A 26 -8.24 1.00 -52.06
N LYS A 27 -8.78 0.47 -50.96
CA LYS A 27 -10.16 0.73 -50.56
C LYS A 27 -10.18 1.26 -49.13
N ASP A 28 -10.16 2.58 -49.07
CA ASP A 28 -10.35 3.40 -47.88
C ASP A 28 -11.72 3.12 -47.25
N SER A 29 -11.77 2.95 -45.91
CA SER A 29 -12.89 3.37 -45.05
C SER A 29 -12.69 2.98 -43.57
N TRP A 30 -11.50 3.26 -43.01
CA TRP A 30 -11.40 3.48 -41.57
C TRP A 30 -10.58 4.74 -41.27
N LYS A 31 -11.29 5.86 -41.09
CA LYS A 31 -10.70 7.15 -40.69
C LYS A 31 -10.58 7.23 -39.16
N GLY A 32 -9.76 6.34 -38.60
CA GLY A 32 -9.11 6.55 -37.32
C GLY A 32 -7.88 7.46 -37.50
N ASP A 33 -7.53 8.24 -36.49
CA ASP A 33 -6.55 9.33 -36.64
C ASP A 33 -5.07 8.85 -36.68
N MET A 34 -4.67 8.33 -37.85
CA MET A 34 -3.33 7.83 -38.15
C MET A 34 -2.25 8.93 -37.99
N THR A 35 -1.08 8.60 -37.44
CA THR A 35 0.04 9.56 -37.21
C THR A 35 1.37 9.06 -37.80
N SER A 36 2.24 9.99 -38.25
CA SER A 36 3.54 9.71 -38.88
C SER A 36 4.76 9.74 -37.95
N VAL A 37 5.61 8.71 -38.04
CA VAL A 37 6.79 8.40 -37.18
C VAL A 37 8.08 9.16 -37.57
N LYS A 38 8.93 9.60 -36.60
CA LYS A 38 10.24 10.29 -36.82
C LYS A 38 11.26 10.16 -35.65
N GLN A 39 12.58 10.11 -35.94
CA GLN A 39 13.70 9.71 -35.05
C GLN A 39 14.68 10.85 -34.61
N GLU A 40 14.85 11.19 -33.30
CA GLU A 40 15.72 12.31 -32.79
C GLU A 40 16.45 12.12 -31.39
N LYS A 41 17.17 13.14 -30.82
CA LYS A 41 18.18 13.06 -29.68
C LYS A 41 18.30 14.26 -28.63
N GLY A 42 18.04 14.08 -27.30
CA GLY A 42 18.67 14.73 -26.06
C GLY A 42 17.89 15.45 -24.84
N ARG A 43 17.76 14.86 -23.59
CA ARG A 43 17.71 15.36 -22.11
C ARG A 43 16.69 16.40 -21.39
N LEU A 44 16.03 16.08 -20.20
CA LEU A 44 14.97 16.85 -19.35
C LEU A 44 15.35 17.20 -17.90
N LYS A 45 14.66 18.27 -17.42
CA LYS A 45 13.87 18.33 -16.15
C LYS A 45 12.47 18.96 -16.38
N THR A 46 11.48 18.69 -15.52
CA THR A 46 10.11 19.31 -15.48
C THR A 46 9.37 19.11 -14.10
N ALA A 47 8.25 19.84 -13.82
CA ALA A 47 7.39 19.95 -12.57
C ALA A 47 5.79 19.97 -12.77
N SER A 48 5.00 19.06 -12.13
CA SER A 48 3.54 18.65 -12.01
C SER A 48 2.46 18.60 -13.16
N VAL A 49 1.50 17.61 -13.12
CA VAL A 49 -0.02 17.64 -13.32
C VAL A 49 -0.67 16.20 -13.41
N ALA A 50 -2.00 16.01 -13.15
CA ALA A 50 -2.64 14.73 -12.68
C ALA A 50 -3.96 14.21 -13.39
N VAL A 51 -4.56 13.10 -12.86
CA VAL A 51 -5.87 12.38 -13.16
C VAL A 51 -5.82 11.25 -14.23
N PRO A 52 -6.55 10.07 -14.20
CA PRO A 52 -7.43 9.37 -13.21
C PRO A 52 -7.00 7.91 -12.80
N GLU A 53 -7.87 7.12 -12.12
CA GLU A 53 -7.52 6.04 -11.16
C GLU A 53 -7.07 4.62 -11.61
N ILE A 54 -7.36 4.09 -12.82
CA ILE A 54 -6.96 2.70 -13.21
C ILE A 54 -5.94 2.69 -14.35
N CYS A 55 -5.20 3.77 -14.52
CA CYS A 55 -4.05 3.86 -15.41
C CYS A 55 -2.97 4.72 -14.77
N TRP A 56 -1.85 4.12 -14.39
CA TRP A 56 -0.75 4.85 -13.76
C TRP A 56 -0.14 5.85 -14.74
N HIS A 57 0.00 7.08 -14.27
CA HIS A 57 0.21 8.24 -15.11
C HIS A 57 1.66 8.71 -15.16
N LEU A 58 2.08 9.20 -16.34
CA LEU A 58 3.44 9.68 -16.56
C LEU A 58 3.47 11.20 -16.36
N ASP A 59 3.78 11.61 -15.13
CA ASP A 59 4.09 13.00 -14.80
C ASP A 59 5.44 13.38 -15.42
N ALA A 60 5.42 13.74 -16.71
CA ALA A 60 6.54 14.34 -17.47
C ALA A 60 6.82 15.79 -17.02
N PHE A 61 6.71 15.93 -15.73
CA PHE A 61 6.59 17.08 -14.89
C PHE A 61 7.03 16.60 -13.46
N SER A 62 7.86 15.56 -13.26
CA SER A 62 8.61 15.45 -11.96
C SER A 62 9.92 14.66 -12.00
N LYS A 63 10.42 14.34 -13.21
CA LYS A 63 11.40 13.25 -13.44
C LYS A 63 10.95 11.86 -12.95
N LYS A 64 9.71 11.69 -12.47
CA LYS A 64 9.18 10.38 -12.06
C LYS A 64 8.37 9.78 -13.20
N VAL A 65 8.65 8.52 -13.50
CA VAL A 65 7.95 7.70 -14.48
C VAL A 65 7.73 6.34 -13.83
N SER A 66 6.51 5.82 -13.91
CA SER A 66 6.16 4.48 -13.44
C SER A 66 5.46 3.73 -14.57
N MET A 67 5.83 2.47 -14.78
CA MET A 67 5.36 1.61 -15.86
C MET A 67 5.14 0.20 -15.29
N TYR A 68 4.14 -0.51 -15.82
CA TYR A 68 3.85 -1.89 -15.42
C TYR A 68 4.03 -2.82 -16.63
N ARG A 69 4.54 -4.03 -16.37
CA ARG A 69 4.84 -5.07 -17.35
C ARG A 69 3.98 -6.28 -17.05
N ASN A 70 3.27 -6.79 -18.06
CA ASN A 70 2.59 -8.08 -17.96
C ASN A 70 3.24 -9.03 -18.97
N VAL A 71 3.92 -10.07 -18.49
CA VAL A 71 4.56 -11.07 -19.35
C VAL A 71 3.71 -12.32 -19.34
N GLN A 72 3.20 -12.69 -20.52
CA GLN A 72 2.67 -14.03 -20.75
C GLN A 72 3.65 -14.76 -21.66
N LEU A 73 4.51 -15.57 -21.04
CA LEU A 73 5.34 -16.51 -21.77
C LEU A 73 4.43 -17.63 -22.28
N ASN A 74 4.30 -17.72 -23.60
CA ASN A 74 3.78 -18.88 -24.30
C ASN A 74 4.98 -19.60 -24.92
N ASP A 75 5.07 -20.92 -24.78
CA ASP A 75 6.21 -21.72 -25.22
C ASP A 75 6.50 -21.64 -26.74
N VAL A 76 5.56 -21.13 -27.53
CA VAL A 76 5.71 -20.94 -28.99
C VAL A 76 6.30 -19.57 -29.36
N ASN A 77 5.98 -18.51 -28.60
CA ASN A 77 6.45 -17.13 -28.79
C ASN A 77 6.46 -16.44 -27.42
N ARG A 78 7.60 -15.89 -26.99
CA ARG A 78 7.68 -15.13 -25.73
C ARG A 78 6.99 -13.78 -25.90
N THR A 79 5.72 -13.66 -25.50
CA THR A 79 4.93 -12.44 -25.65
C THR A 79 5.18 -11.44 -24.51
N VAL A 80 5.36 -10.17 -24.85
CA VAL A 80 5.55 -9.08 -23.89
C VAL A 80 4.43 -8.07 -24.03
N TRP A 81 3.62 -7.92 -22.97
CA TRP A 81 2.57 -6.92 -22.95
C TRP A 81 2.97 -5.72 -22.09
N CYS A 82 3.22 -4.59 -22.77
CA CYS A 82 3.71 -3.35 -22.22
C CYS A 82 2.70 -2.22 -22.42
N SER A 83 1.55 -2.35 -21.75
CA SER A 83 0.53 -1.29 -21.72
C SER A 83 1.03 -0.08 -20.92
N PHE A 84 1.03 1.10 -21.54
CA PHE A 84 1.29 2.38 -20.88
C PHE A 84 0.22 3.39 -21.31
N LEU A 85 -0.05 4.40 -20.47
CA LEU A 85 -0.97 5.50 -20.80
C LEU A 85 -0.17 6.78 -21.03
N ALA A 86 -0.32 7.38 -22.21
CA ALA A 86 0.50 8.49 -22.68
C ALA A 86 -0.36 9.73 -22.96
N LEU A 87 -0.67 10.50 -21.92
CA LEU A 87 -1.48 11.71 -22.04
C LEU A 87 -0.70 12.81 -22.79
N LYS A 88 -1.25 13.24 -23.92
CA LYS A 88 -0.64 14.29 -24.75
C LYS A 88 -1.32 15.63 -24.52
N GLU A 89 -0.74 16.46 -23.67
CA GLU A 89 -1.05 17.89 -23.63
C GLU A 89 -0.60 18.60 -24.94
N LYS A 90 -1.24 19.74 -25.27
CA LYS A 90 -0.99 20.52 -26.49
C LYS A 90 0.50 20.71 -26.78
N GLY A 91 1.01 20.05 -27.82
CA GLY A 91 2.41 20.16 -28.24
C GLY A 91 2.92 19.03 -29.13
N ASN A 92 4.24 19.02 -29.37
CA ASN A 92 4.93 18.09 -30.27
C ASN A 92 5.67 16.95 -29.53
N SER A 93 5.09 16.44 -28.44
CA SER A 93 5.63 15.28 -27.70
C SER A 93 5.56 13.99 -28.54
N ARG A 94 6.51 13.08 -28.30
CA ARG A 94 6.65 11.76 -28.97
C ARG A 94 6.93 10.67 -27.94
N LEU A 95 6.63 9.44 -28.30
CA LEU A 95 6.96 8.25 -27.51
C LEU A 95 7.73 7.28 -28.40
N GLY A 96 8.67 6.52 -27.88
CA GLY A 96 9.46 5.61 -28.71
C GLY A 96 10.08 4.44 -27.98
N LEU A 97 10.68 3.56 -28.80
CA LEU A 97 11.40 2.37 -28.43
C LEU A 97 12.82 2.48 -28.98
N SER A 98 13.80 2.04 -28.19
CA SER A 98 15.17 1.83 -28.64
C SER A 98 15.68 0.50 -28.13
N PHE A 99 16.58 -0.12 -28.88
CA PHE A 99 16.95 -1.51 -28.67
C PHE A 99 18.36 -1.69 -28.11
N GLU A 100 19.15 -0.61 -27.91
CA GLU A 100 20.45 -0.68 -27.23
C GLU A 100 20.84 0.65 -26.54
N LYS A 101 21.65 0.57 -25.47
CA LYS A 101 22.12 1.73 -24.71
C LYS A 101 23.15 2.55 -25.51
N GLY A 102 22.71 3.68 -26.07
CA GLY A 102 23.56 4.63 -26.80
C GLY A 102 23.50 4.51 -28.32
N ASN A 103 22.73 3.56 -28.85
CA ASN A 103 22.46 3.48 -30.29
C ASN A 103 21.64 4.72 -30.76
N SER A 104 21.96 5.21 -31.97
CA SER A 104 21.22 6.31 -32.60
C SER A 104 19.87 5.91 -33.19
N GLU A 105 19.62 4.61 -33.34
CA GLU A 105 18.36 4.09 -33.87
C GLU A 105 17.26 4.00 -32.81
N LYS A 106 16.12 4.63 -33.15
CA LYS A 106 14.96 4.79 -32.29
C LYS A 106 13.70 4.86 -33.15
N LEU A 107 12.71 4.05 -32.82
CA LEU A 107 11.37 4.12 -33.41
C LEU A 107 10.49 4.98 -32.52
N PHE A 108 9.98 6.11 -33.01
CA PHE A 108 9.05 6.93 -32.25
C PHE A 108 7.65 6.96 -32.85
N VAL A 109 6.68 6.46 -32.09
CA VAL A 109 5.27 6.83 -32.22
C VAL A 109 5.15 8.34 -32.01
N ALA A 110 4.93 9.08 -33.09
CA ALA A 110 4.25 10.36 -32.94
C ALA A 110 2.76 10.05 -32.73
N VAL A 111 2.09 10.85 -31.91
CA VAL A 111 0.61 10.89 -31.83
C VAL A 111 0.15 12.20 -32.47
N LYS A 112 -0.97 12.22 -33.18
CA LYS A 112 -1.48 13.39 -33.91
C LYS A 112 -1.70 14.58 -32.97
N GLN A 113 -1.83 15.79 -33.51
CA GLN A 113 -2.29 16.92 -32.68
C GLN A 113 -3.79 16.76 -32.44
N THR A 114 -4.14 16.13 -31.32
CA THR A 114 -5.50 16.04 -30.80
C THR A 114 -5.73 17.19 -29.82
N GLN A 115 -6.98 17.64 -29.69
CA GLN A 115 -7.33 18.64 -28.67
C GLN A 115 -7.55 18.01 -27.28
N GLU A 116 -7.79 16.70 -27.25
CA GLU A 116 -8.04 15.92 -26.04
C GLU A 116 -7.01 14.78 -25.86
N PRO A 117 -6.82 14.30 -24.62
CA PRO A 117 -6.03 13.10 -24.30
C PRO A 117 -6.40 11.84 -25.09
N GLN A 118 -5.42 10.95 -25.28
CA GLN A 118 -5.61 9.61 -25.84
C GLN A 118 -4.76 8.56 -25.10
N LEU A 119 -5.27 7.33 -25.01
CA LEU A 119 -4.54 6.15 -24.56
C LEU A 119 -3.88 5.46 -25.77
N VAL A 120 -2.60 5.13 -25.64
CA VAL A 120 -1.82 4.41 -26.66
C VAL A 120 -1.20 3.16 -26.05
N VAL A 121 -1.84 2.00 -26.27
CA VAL A 121 -1.31 0.70 -25.82
C VAL A 121 -0.25 0.22 -26.81
N VAL A 122 0.83 -0.42 -26.35
CA VAL A 122 1.83 -1.03 -27.24
C VAL A 122 2.09 -2.48 -26.86
N ARG A 123 1.99 -3.36 -27.85
CA ARG A 123 2.27 -4.79 -27.72
C ARG A 123 3.51 -5.14 -28.53
N ILE A 124 4.37 -5.97 -27.96
CA ILE A 124 5.57 -6.47 -28.63
C ILE A 124 5.56 -8.00 -28.52
N ASP A 125 5.28 -8.66 -29.64
CA ASP A 125 5.35 -10.11 -29.73
C ASP A 125 6.75 -10.49 -30.25
N PHE A 126 7.50 -11.26 -29.47
CA PHE A 126 8.82 -11.74 -29.85
C PHE A 126 8.77 -13.20 -30.28
N SER A 127 9.37 -13.49 -31.44
CA SER A 127 9.54 -14.85 -31.94
C SER A 127 11.03 -15.18 -32.00
N GLU A 128 11.51 -15.83 -30.94
CA GLU A 128 12.89 -16.32 -30.79
C GLU A 128 13.31 -17.24 -31.95
N LYS A 129 12.36 -18.03 -32.46
CA LYS A 129 12.55 -18.91 -33.63
C LYS A 129 12.75 -18.15 -34.95
N ALA A 130 12.23 -16.93 -35.07
CA ALA A 130 12.29 -16.13 -36.30
C ALA A 130 13.31 -14.98 -36.25
N ASP A 131 13.96 -14.76 -35.10
CA ASP A 131 14.84 -13.62 -34.79
C ASP A 131 14.17 -12.26 -35.09
N LYS A 132 12.90 -12.15 -34.68
CA LYS A 132 12.00 -11.02 -35.01
C LYS A 132 11.15 -10.56 -33.84
N ALA A 133 10.92 -9.26 -33.79
CA ALA A 133 9.97 -8.60 -32.91
C ALA A 133 8.88 -7.88 -33.71
N TYR A 134 7.63 -8.07 -33.32
CA TYR A 134 6.44 -7.54 -33.99
C TYR A 134 5.76 -6.52 -33.06
N VAL A 135 5.67 -5.27 -33.51
CA VAL A 135 5.15 -4.16 -32.71
C VAL A 135 3.76 -3.75 -33.19
N PHE A 136 2.81 -3.60 -32.26
CA PHE A 136 1.43 -3.20 -32.53
C PHE A 136 1.04 -1.98 -31.67
N TYR A 137 0.31 -1.03 -32.27
CA TYR A 137 -0.21 0.16 -31.59
C TYR A 137 -1.72 0.06 -31.35
N SER A 138 -2.16 0.38 -30.14
CA SER A 138 -3.53 0.27 -29.63
C SER A 138 -4.31 -1.00 -30.01
N PRO A 139 -3.73 -2.22 -29.84
CA PRO A 139 -4.47 -3.46 -30.08
C PRO A 139 -5.63 -3.61 -29.08
N THR A 140 -6.76 -4.11 -29.54
CA THR A 140 -7.87 -4.47 -28.66
C THR A 140 -7.48 -5.67 -27.78
N ALA A 141 -7.73 -5.58 -26.48
CA ALA A 141 -7.25 -6.56 -25.49
C ALA A 141 -7.85 -7.98 -25.62
N ALA A 142 -8.78 -8.19 -26.55
CA ALA A 142 -9.54 -9.43 -26.72
C ALA A 142 -9.06 -10.32 -27.88
N SER A 143 -8.01 -9.94 -28.61
CA SER A 143 -7.47 -10.74 -29.72
C SER A 143 -5.96 -10.96 -29.63
N VAL A 144 -5.51 -12.11 -30.14
CA VAL A 144 -4.13 -12.28 -30.59
C VAL A 144 -4.07 -11.64 -31.98
N PRO A 145 -3.34 -10.52 -32.17
CA PRO A 145 -3.24 -9.88 -33.46
C PRO A 145 -2.43 -10.77 -34.40
N ASP A 146 -2.82 -10.79 -35.67
CA ASP A 146 -2.06 -11.47 -36.72
C ASP A 146 -0.71 -10.76 -36.91
N LEU A 147 0.39 -11.53 -36.97
CA LEU A 147 1.74 -10.98 -37.14
C LEU A 147 1.92 -10.27 -38.48
N GLU A 148 1.11 -10.60 -39.49
CA GLU A 148 1.11 -9.88 -40.78
C GLU A 148 0.55 -8.44 -40.65
N ASN A 149 -0.24 -8.17 -39.61
CA ASN A 149 -0.78 -6.84 -39.29
C ASN A 149 0.07 -6.10 -38.24
N ALA A 150 1.32 -6.50 -38.04
CA ALA A 150 2.26 -5.76 -37.19
C ALA A 150 2.68 -4.44 -37.86
N GLU A 151 2.47 -3.33 -37.15
CA GLU A 151 2.84 -1.97 -37.59
C GLU A 151 4.34 -1.86 -37.89
N TYR A 152 5.16 -2.62 -37.14
CA TYR A 152 6.57 -2.85 -37.48
C TYR A 152 6.97 -4.30 -37.22
N THR A 153 7.69 -4.88 -38.18
CA THR A 153 8.47 -6.11 -37.99
C THR A 153 9.95 -5.75 -37.97
N LEU A 154 10.62 -6.02 -36.86
CA LEU A 154 12.05 -5.79 -36.67
C LEU A 154 12.79 -7.13 -36.82
N SER A 155 13.96 -7.15 -37.45
CA SER A 155 14.74 -8.38 -37.71
C SER A 155 16.21 -8.21 -37.30
N GLY A 156 16.81 -9.24 -36.70
CA GLY A 156 18.20 -9.24 -36.20
C GLY A 156 18.27 -9.79 -34.77
N LYS A 157 19.48 -10.02 -34.26
CA LYS A 157 19.70 -10.69 -32.95
C LYS A 157 19.13 -9.89 -31.78
N PHE A 158 17.86 -10.09 -31.48
CA PHE A 158 17.18 -9.42 -30.37
C PHE A 158 17.44 -10.16 -29.06
N ASP A 159 17.73 -9.36 -28.04
CA ASP A 159 18.10 -9.79 -26.71
C ASP A 159 17.22 -9.00 -25.74
N PHE A 160 16.52 -9.71 -24.87
CA PHE A 160 15.38 -9.20 -24.10
C PHE A 160 15.81 -8.06 -23.14
N ASP A 161 17.04 -8.14 -22.63
CA ASP A 161 17.63 -7.18 -21.69
C ASP A 161 17.99 -5.83 -22.32
N ARG A 162 17.87 -5.71 -23.66
CA ARG A 162 18.29 -4.51 -24.41
C ARG A 162 17.14 -3.58 -24.79
N ILE A 163 15.89 -4.04 -24.71
CA ILE A 163 14.70 -3.23 -25.03
C ILE A 163 14.56 -2.09 -24.01
N ARG A 164 14.49 -0.86 -24.51
CA ARG A 164 14.33 0.38 -23.73
C ARG A 164 13.14 1.19 -24.21
N ILE A 165 12.28 1.59 -23.27
CA ILE A 165 11.15 2.48 -23.54
C ILE A 165 11.58 3.93 -23.29
N ILE A 166 11.26 4.81 -24.25
CA ILE A 166 11.70 6.19 -24.34
C ILE A 166 10.50 7.13 -24.45
N ALA A 167 10.40 8.16 -23.61
CA ALA A 167 9.35 9.18 -23.71
C ALA A 167 9.93 10.59 -23.87
N GLU A 168 9.43 11.35 -24.86
CA GLU A 168 9.91 12.68 -25.25
C GLU A 168 8.85 13.78 -25.16
N LYS A 169 9.10 14.76 -24.28
CA LYS A 169 8.22 15.93 -24.09
C LYS A 169 8.68 17.13 -24.91
N GLY A 170 7.88 17.48 -25.92
CA GLY A 170 8.09 18.65 -26.78
C GLY A 170 9.39 18.64 -27.58
N SER A 171 9.71 19.77 -28.22
CA SER A 171 10.85 19.95 -29.13
C SER A 171 12.23 20.08 -28.42
N LYS A 172 12.38 19.55 -27.21
CA LYS A 172 13.58 19.71 -26.39
C LYS A 172 14.42 18.43 -26.23
N GLY A 173 14.12 17.36 -26.97
CA GLY A 173 15.03 16.22 -27.20
C GLY A 173 14.87 15.02 -26.27
N ILE A 174 13.92 14.99 -25.36
CA ILE A 174 14.23 14.39 -24.07
C ILE A 174 13.86 12.90 -23.95
N PHE A 175 14.65 12.08 -23.26
CA PHE A 175 14.28 10.72 -22.88
C PHE A 175 14.29 10.47 -21.36
N SER A 176 13.26 9.81 -20.85
CA SER A 176 13.38 8.78 -19.79
C SER A 176 13.84 7.46 -20.43
N ASP A 177 14.53 6.61 -19.67
CA ASP A 177 15.11 5.34 -20.15
C ASP A 177 14.79 4.24 -19.13
N VAL A 178 14.11 3.17 -19.57
CA VAL A 178 13.70 2.03 -18.75
C VAL A 178 14.14 0.74 -19.42
N SER A 179 15.01 -0.03 -18.76
CA SER A 179 15.40 -1.39 -19.17
C SER A 179 14.32 -2.41 -18.82
N LEU A 180 14.05 -3.34 -19.74
CA LEU A 180 13.44 -4.62 -19.42
C LEU A 180 14.54 -5.63 -19.05
N GLY A 181 14.25 -6.61 -18.21
CA GLY A 181 15.18 -7.67 -17.80
C GLY A 181 14.47 -8.98 -17.46
N GLU A 182 15.11 -10.15 -17.55
CA GLU A 182 14.40 -11.44 -17.43
C GLU A 182 13.86 -11.76 -16.01
N ASN A 183 14.54 -11.36 -14.93
CA ASN A 183 14.13 -11.70 -13.55
C ASN A 183 13.13 -10.69 -12.93
N TYR A 184 12.10 -11.20 -12.25
CA TYR A 184 11.16 -10.39 -11.46
C TYR A 184 11.83 -9.60 -10.32
N GLN A 185 13.00 -10.04 -9.84
CA GLN A 185 13.74 -9.40 -8.75
C GLN A 185 14.73 -8.31 -9.22
N ASP A 186 15.11 -8.30 -10.50
CA ASP A 186 16.10 -7.34 -11.05
C ASP A 186 15.44 -6.12 -11.73
N VAL A 187 14.12 -6.11 -11.87
CA VAL A 187 13.38 -4.96 -12.41
C VAL A 187 13.14 -3.92 -11.31
N VAL A 188 14.14 -3.04 -11.17
CA VAL A 188 14.06 -1.74 -10.49
C VAL A 188 13.41 -1.80 -9.11
N HIS A 189 14.23 -1.87 -8.06
CA HIS A 189 13.85 -1.23 -6.81
C HIS A 189 13.35 0.19 -7.14
N PRO A 190 12.06 0.56 -6.93
CA PRO A 190 11.78 1.97 -6.69
C PRO A 190 12.71 2.31 -5.54
N ASN A 191 13.52 3.37 -5.74
CA ASN A 191 14.77 3.61 -5.02
C ASN A 191 14.71 3.15 -3.56
N VAL A 192 15.86 2.75 -2.98
CA VAL A 192 16.10 2.99 -1.54
C VAL A 192 15.40 4.30 -1.23
N LEU A 193 14.32 4.23 -0.43
CA LEU A 193 13.55 5.41 -0.12
C LEU A 193 14.52 6.23 0.71
N GLN A 194 15.26 7.10 0.01
CA GLN A 194 15.65 8.37 0.50
C GLN A 194 14.32 9.07 0.74
N VAL A 195 13.71 8.72 1.87
CA VAL A 195 13.52 9.64 2.97
C VAL A 195 14.69 10.61 2.94
N VAL A 196 14.63 11.56 2.01
CA VAL A 196 15.33 12.82 2.16
C VAL A 196 14.57 13.43 3.31
N ALA A 197 15.01 13.08 4.52
CA ALA A 197 14.59 13.68 5.76
C ALA A 197 15.07 15.13 5.70
N LYS A 198 14.34 15.93 4.93
CA LYS A 198 14.39 17.38 5.05
C LYS A 198 13.75 17.64 6.38
N GLU A 199 14.61 17.81 7.38
CA GLU A 199 14.24 18.30 8.69
C GLU A 199 13.30 19.50 8.54
N GLY A 200 12.43 19.70 9.53
CA GLY A 200 11.50 20.82 9.53
C GLY A 200 12.20 22.18 9.35
N GLN A 201 11.40 23.19 9.06
CA GLN A 201 11.85 24.58 9.05
C GLN A 201 11.06 25.37 10.10
N PRO A 202 11.56 26.53 10.56
CA PRO A 202 10.81 27.39 11.46
C PRO A 202 9.42 27.74 10.91
N GLN A 203 8.40 27.48 11.71
CA GLN A 203 6.99 27.68 11.38
C GLN A 203 6.45 28.87 12.16
N THR A 204 6.78 30.09 11.72
CA THR A 204 6.35 31.32 12.37
C THR A 204 4.83 31.42 12.35
N VAL A 205 4.22 31.67 13.51
CA VAL A 205 2.79 31.86 13.70
C VAL A 205 2.38 33.19 13.07
N LEU A 206 1.38 33.14 12.20
CA LEU A 206 0.82 34.29 11.48
C LEU A 206 -0.48 34.77 12.13
N SER A 207 -1.33 33.83 12.54
CA SER A 207 -2.59 34.08 13.23
C SER A 207 -3.07 32.79 13.91
N TRP A 208 -4.06 32.91 14.80
CA TRP A 208 -4.74 31.77 15.40
C TRP A 208 -6.23 32.06 15.59
N GLU A 209 -7.03 31.00 15.67
CA GLU A 209 -8.44 31.07 16.02
C GLU A 209 -8.89 29.84 16.82
N LYS A 210 -9.85 30.03 17.73
CA LYS A 210 -10.51 28.94 18.44
C LYS A 210 -11.85 28.63 17.76
N LYS A 211 -11.90 27.58 16.93
CA LYS A 211 -13.10 27.12 16.23
C LYS A 211 -13.34 25.63 16.44
N GLN A 212 -14.61 25.21 16.49
CA GLN A 212 -15.02 23.80 16.55
C GLN A 212 -14.37 23.00 17.71
N GLN A 213 -14.26 23.61 18.90
CA GLN A 213 -13.61 23.02 20.08
C GLN A 213 -12.11 22.64 19.88
N ALA A 214 -11.45 23.24 18.90
CA ALA A 214 -10.00 23.14 18.69
C ALA A 214 -9.36 24.53 18.55
N LEU A 215 -8.05 24.58 18.73
CA LEU A 215 -7.22 25.74 18.43
C LEU A 215 -6.53 25.51 17.08
N TRP A 216 -6.78 26.40 16.13
CA TRP A 216 -6.19 26.40 14.81
C TRP A 216 -5.18 27.54 14.75
N ILE A 217 -3.95 27.26 14.34
CA ILE A 217 -2.84 28.21 14.30
C ILE A 217 -2.24 28.17 12.90
N HIS A 218 -2.37 29.26 12.17
CA HIS A 218 -1.79 29.40 10.84
C HIS A 218 -0.33 29.79 10.96
N THR A 219 0.55 29.06 10.26
CA THR A 219 1.99 29.30 10.26
C THR A 219 2.53 29.45 8.85
N SER A 220 3.76 29.94 8.71
CA SER A 220 4.50 30.00 7.44
C SER A 220 4.69 28.65 6.73
N GLY A 221 4.51 27.51 7.42
CA GLY A 221 4.69 26.16 6.85
C GLY A 221 3.41 25.32 6.71
N GLY A 222 2.26 25.82 7.15
CA GLY A 222 0.99 25.09 7.22
C GLY A 222 0.11 25.51 8.40
N THR A 223 -1.02 24.84 8.58
CA THR A 223 -1.91 25.07 9.73
C THR A 223 -1.69 23.98 10.77
N LEU A 224 -1.47 24.39 12.02
CA LEU A 224 -1.40 23.53 13.19
C LEU A 224 -2.78 23.48 13.86
N TYR A 225 -3.27 22.28 14.12
CA TYR A 225 -4.53 22.00 14.80
C TYR A 225 -4.24 21.33 16.14
N LEU A 226 -4.85 21.84 17.22
CA LEU A 226 -4.73 21.32 18.57
C LEU A 226 -6.12 21.13 19.19
N GLN A 227 -6.49 19.88 19.47
CA GLN A 227 -7.75 19.55 20.16
C GLN A 227 -7.48 18.75 21.45
N PRO A 228 -7.68 19.34 22.64
CA PRO A 228 -7.52 18.64 23.91
C PRO A 228 -8.74 17.77 24.21
N TYR A 229 -8.55 16.63 24.87
CA TYR A 229 -9.61 15.76 25.38
C TYR A 229 -9.56 15.64 26.91
N ASN A 230 -10.71 15.44 27.53
CA ASN A 230 -10.83 15.30 28.98
C ASN A 230 -10.07 14.09 29.57
N ILE A 231 -9.72 13.11 28.73
CA ILE A 231 -8.89 11.94 29.08
C ILE A 231 -7.42 12.28 29.36
N GLY A 232 -7.00 13.55 29.21
CA GLY A 232 -5.61 13.97 29.42
C GLY A 232 -4.77 13.76 28.17
N SER A 233 -5.35 14.07 27.00
CA SER A 233 -4.66 13.96 25.72
C SER A 233 -4.91 15.17 24.84
N VAL A 234 -4.07 15.36 23.81
CA VAL A 234 -4.27 16.38 22.78
C VAL A 234 -3.97 15.79 21.41
N HIS A 235 -4.89 15.99 20.47
CA HIS A 235 -4.68 15.69 19.06
C HIS A 235 -3.90 16.83 18.42
N VAL A 236 -2.82 16.49 17.73
CA VAL A 236 -1.98 17.41 16.98
C VAL A 236 -1.99 17.00 15.51
N MET A 237 -2.52 17.89 14.65
CA MET A 237 -2.41 17.74 13.20
C MET A 237 -1.72 18.94 12.59
N PHE A 238 -0.90 18.72 11.56
CA PHE A 238 -0.23 19.80 10.84
C PHE A 238 -0.20 19.54 9.32
N GLY A 239 -0.76 20.49 8.56
CA GLY A 239 -0.78 20.48 7.10
C GLY A 239 -1.74 21.52 6.52
N SER A 240 -2.35 21.26 5.36
CA SER A 240 -3.41 22.15 4.86
C SER A 240 -4.70 21.99 5.66
N GLU A 241 -5.50 23.06 5.76
CA GLU A 241 -6.81 22.97 6.43
C GLU A 241 -7.73 21.91 5.81
N ASN A 242 -7.63 21.69 4.50
CA ASN A 242 -8.51 20.74 3.81
C ASN A 242 -8.17 19.30 4.20
N GLU A 243 -6.88 18.95 4.16
CA GLU A 243 -6.42 17.62 4.53
C GLU A 243 -6.66 17.33 6.02
N ILE A 244 -6.55 18.34 6.89
CA ILE A 244 -6.90 18.23 8.31
C ILE A 244 -8.40 17.92 8.50
N LYS A 245 -9.30 18.55 7.72
CA LYS A 245 -10.75 18.33 7.80
C LYS A 245 -11.22 17.02 7.16
N GLU A 246 -10.53 16.58 6.11
CA GLU A 246 -10.85 15.34 5.39
C GLU A 246 -10.25 14.08 6.05
N TYR A 247 -9.24 14.23 6.90
CA TYR A 247 -8.55 13.10 7.52
C TYR A 247 -9.50 12.24 8.37
N LYS A 248 -9.36 10.92 8.22
CA LYS A 248 -10.04 9.90 9.02
C LYS A 248 -9.00 8.88 9.48
N SER A 249 -8.90 8.66 10.79
CA SER A 249 -8.03 7.62 11.33
C SER A 249 -8.63 6.23 11.09
N PHE A 250 -7.77 5.25 10.84
CA PHE A 250 -8.15 3.84 10.86
C PHE A 250 -8.10 3.25 12.29
N ALA A 251 -7.45 3.93 13.23
CA ALA A 251 -7.22 3.44 14.59
C ALA A 251 -8.09 4.13 15.64
N VAL A 252 -8.35 5.43 15.50
CA VAL A 252 -9.19 6.20 16.43
C VAL A 252 -10.66 6.00 16.08
N THR A 253 -11.31 5.11 16.82
CA THR A 253 -12.71 4.70 16.62
C THR A 253 -13.66 5.30 17.66
N GLN A 254 -13.13 5.82 18.77
CA GLN A 254 -13.90 6.30 19.91
C GLN A 254 -14.04 7.83 19.89
N GLN A 255 -15.24 8.32 20.23
CA GLN A 255 -15.49 9.75 20.40
C GLN A 255 -15.18 10.18 21.85
N ALA A 256 -13.88 10.33 22.14
CA ALA A 256 -13.45 10.93 23.41
C ALA A 256 -14.01 12.36 23.54
N LYS A 257 -14.47 12.74 24.74
CA LYS A 257 -15.04 14.07 24.97
C LYS A 257 -13.95 15.13 24.88
N VAL A 258 -14.11 16.08 23.96
CA VAL A 258 -13.24 17.25 23.84
C VAL A 258 -13.27 18.01 25.16
N GLY A 259 -12.08 18.36 25.67
CA GLY A 259 -11.90 19.03 26.94
C GLY A 259 -12.14 20.53 26.80
N GLU A 260 -12.66 21.17 27.85
CA GLU A 260 -12.65 22.63 27.92
C GLU A 260 -11.22 23.16 28.05
N PHE A 261 -10.94 24.24 27.33
CA PHE A 261 -9.64 24.92 27.37
C PHE A 261 -9.75 26.41 27.18
N LYS A 262 -8.79 27.14 27.76
CA LYS A 262 -8.52 28.55 27.50
C LYS A 262 -7.34 28.68 26.56
N VAL A 263 -7.26 29.82 25.88
CA VAL A 263 -6.10 30.21 25.06
C VAL A 263 -5.59 31.53 25.62
N GLU A 264 -4.30 31.56 25.97
CA GLU A 264 -3.58 32.74 26.42
C GLU A 264 -2.58 33.12 25.34
N ASP A 265 -2.66 34.34 24.81
CA ASP A 265 -1.78 34.86 23.78
C ASP A 265 -0.70 35.73 24.44
N THR A 266 0.53 35.23 24.49
CA THR A 266 1.65 35.87 25.20
C THR A 266 2.63 36.55 24.24
N GLN A 267 3.69 37.19 24.74
CA GLN A 267 4.70 37.77 23.85
C GLN A 267 5.45 36.71 23.02
N GLU A 268 5.71 35.53 23.58
CA GLU A 268 6.55 34.49 22.95
C GLU A 268 5.77 33.31 22.40
N ASP A 269 4.70 32.90 23.08
CA ASP A 269 3.95 31.67 22.83
C ASP A 269 2.43 31.90 22.73
N ILE A 270 1.75 31.04 21.94
CA ILE A 270 0.32 30.78 22.10
C ILE A 270 0.17 29.61 23.08
N VAL A 271 -0.61 29.79 24.15
CA VAL A 271 -0.73 28.82 25.24
C VAL A 271 -2.15 28.27 25.32
N LEU A 272 -2.33 26.98 25.03
CA LEU A 272 -3.57 26.25 25.24
C LEU A 272 -3.54 25.61 26.63
N ARG A 273 -4.52 25.93 27.48
CA ARG A 273 -4.62 25.44 28.87
C ARG A 273 -5.93 24.68 29.08
N SER A 274 -5.84 23.38 29.31
CA SER A 274 -6.96 22.53 29.72
C SER A 274 -6.91 22.22 31.22
N SER A 275 -7.85 21.42 31.73
CA SER A 275 -7.84 20.98 33.14
C SER A 275 -6.75 19.94 33.49
N ARG A 276 -6.13 19.28 32.50
CA ARG A 276 -5.16 18.19 32.74
C ARG A 276 -3.79 18.38 32.10
N LEU A 277 -3.70 19.21 31.06
CA LEU A 277 -2.47 19.50 30.33
C LEU A 277 -2.43 20.93 29.81
N VAL A 278 -1.23 21.39 29.52
CA VAL A 278 -0.95 22.66 28.84
C VAL A 278 -0.14 22.35 27.58
N VAL A 279 -0.43 23.05 26.49
CA VAL A 279 0.39 23.04 25.27
C VAL A 279 0.81 24.47 24.97
N THR A 280 2.11 24.73 24.86
CA THR A 280 2.60 26.01 24.30
C THR A 280 3.03 25.82 22.86
N VAL A 281 2.84 26.85 22.03
CA VAL A 281 3.27 26.90 20.64
C VAL A 281 4.09 28.16 20.44
N ASN A 282 5.38 28.01 20.13
CA ASN A 282 6.25 29.16 20.03
C ASN A 282 5.97 30.00 18.77
N LYS A 283 5.71 31.30 18.95
CA LYS A 283 5.32 32.18 17.83
C LYS A 283 6.37 32.29 16.74
N ASN A 284 7.65 32.32 17.12
CA ASN A 284 8.74 32.56 16.17
C ASN A 284 9.13 31.29 15.39
N LYS A 285 9.11 30.13 16.06
CA LYS A 285 9.65 28.86 15.52
C LYS A 285 8.61 27.76 15.29
N GLY A 286 7.42 27.88 15.87
CA GLY A 286 6.27 26.98 15.66
C GLY A 286 6.28 25.66 16.42
N TYR A 287 7.38 25.30 17.09
CA TYR A 287 7.45 24.04 17.86
C TYR A 287 6.45 24.07 19.03
N ILE A 288 5.92 22.90 19.40
CA ILE A 288 5.08 22.73 20.58
C ILE A 288 5.86 22.21 21.78
N SER A 289 5.40 22.58 22.98
CA SER A 289 5.81 21.97 24.25
C SER A 289 4.58 21.43 24.96
N LEU A 290 4.62 20.17 25.42
CA LEU A 290 3.61 19.55 26.26
C LEU A 290 4.01 19.69 27.73
N LEU A 291 3.09 20.14 28.58
CA LEU A 291 3.30 20.27 30.02
C LEU A 291 2.15 19.62 30.79
N ASP A 292 2.44 19.11 31.98
CA ASP A 292 1.41 18.70 32.94
C ASP A 292 0.70 19.91 33.57
N GLY A 293 -0.31 19.63 34.39
CA GLY A 293 -1.07 20.66 35.14
C GLY A 293 -0.23 21.47 36.15
N SER A 294 0.99 21.03 36.51
CA SER A 294 1.92 21.79 37.35
C SER A 294 2.82 22.76 36.56
N GLY A 295 2.81 22.66 35.22
CA GLY A 295 3.68 23.46 34.34
C GLY A 295 5.05 22.82 34.09
N LYS A 296 5.23 21.53 34.38
CA LYS A 296 6.48 20.80 34.09
C LYS A 296 6.46 20.28 32.64
N ILE A 297 7.43 20.68 31.83
CA ILE A 297 7.54 20.35 30.39
C ILE A 297 7.87 18.87 30.20
N LEU A 298 6.89 18.05 29.82
CA LEU A 298 7.00 16.60 29.69
C LEU A 298 7.71 16.18 28.40
N LEU A 299 7.30 16.75 27.27
CA LEU A 299 7.84 16.48 25.94
C LEU A 299 7.91 17.79 25.16
N LYS A 300 8.95 17.96 24.35
CA LYS A 300 9.11 19.11 23.46
C LYS A 300 9.34 18.64 22.04
N GLU A 301 8.72 19.28 21.05
CA GLU A 301 9.19 19.16 19.66
C GLU A 301 10.58 19.80 19.52
N PHE A 302 11.38 19.30 18.58
CA PHE A 302 12.73 19.81 18.36
C PHE A 302 12.66 21.25 17.82
N PRO A 303 13.27 22.26 18.46
CA PRO A 303 13.21 23.64 18.00
C PRO A 303 13.67 23.80 16.55
N GLU A 304 13.02 24.70 15.81
CA GLU A 304 13.30 25.03 14.39
C GLU A 304 13.06 23.90 13.36
N LYS A 305 13.08 22.64 13.77
CA LYS A 305 13.06 21.45 12.89
C LYS A 305 11.94 20.46 13.22
N ALA A 306 11.01 20.88 14.07
CA ALA A 306 9.93 20.12 14.66
C ALA A 306 9.18 19.23 13.66
N ARG A 307 8.60 19.82 12.62
CA ARG A 307 7.75 19.14 11.63
C ARG A 307 8.17 19.51 10.22
N MET A 308 8.06 18.58 9.27
CA MET A 308 8.17 18.93 7.86
C MET A 308 6.97 19.80 7.42
N ASN A 309 7.19 20.74 6.51
CA ASN A 309 6.11 21.51 5.87
C ASN A 309 5.34 20.58 4.92
N MET A 310 4.03 20.45 5.15
CA MET A 310 3.15 19.57 4.36
C MET A 310 2.41 20.30 3.24
N CYS A 311 2.53 21.62 3.13
CA CYS A 311 1.91 22.39 2.04
C CYS A 311 2.68 22.19 0.72
N GLY A 312 2.15 21.37 -0.19
CA GLY A 312 2.68 21.14 -1.56
C GLY A 312 2.75 19.66 -1.92
N ASP A 313 3.64 19.29 -2.85
CA ASP A 313 3.83 17.90 -3.33
C ASP A 313 4.48 16.94 -2.29
N SER A 314 4.63 17.37 -1.03
CA SER A 314 5.38 16.63 -0.02
C SER A 314 4.48 15.71 0.79
N VAL A 315 4.70 14.40 0.67
CA VAL A 315 3.86 13.36 1.27
C VAL A 315 4.52 12.59 2.40
N ASN A 316 5.65 13.05 2.94
CA ASN A 316 6.45 12.29 3.91
C ASN A 316 6.30 12.84 5.34
N ALA A 317 5.22 12.50 6.04
CA ALA A 317 4.98 13.01 7.40
C ALA A 317 6.18 12.77 8.33
N TYR A 318 6.79 13.84 8.86
CA TYR A 318 7.97 13.80 9.72
C TYR A 318 7.79 14.70 10.94
N CYS A 319 8.13 14.18 12.12
CA CYS A 319 8.22 14.97 13.34
C CYS A 319 9.44 14.58 14.17
N LYS A 320 10.11 15.58 14.76
CA LYS A 320 11.26 15.44 15.67
C LYS A 320 10.96 16.04 17.04
N PHE A 321 11.46 15.40 18.09
CA PHE A 321 11.23 15.73 19.49
C PHE A 321 12.56 15.77 20.25
N GLN A 322 12.61 16.65 21.25
CA GLN A 322 13.66 16.70 22.25
C GLN A 322 13.16 15.97 23.50
N LEU A 323 13.88 14.92 23.88
CA LEU A 323 13.64 14.12 25.07
C LEU A 323 14.40 14.67 26.27
N ARG A 324 14.03 14.22 27.48
CA ARG A 324 14.84 14.37 28.70
C ARG A 324 15.89 13.27 28.76
N ASP A 325 16.97 13.48 29.51
CA ASP A 325 18.05 12.49 29.59
C ASP A 325 17.66 11.22 30.38
N GLU A 326 16.86 11.37 31.43
CA GLU A 326 16.55 10.30 32.40
C GLU A 326 15.34 9.41 32.04
N GLU A 327 14.65 9.66 30.91
CA GLU A 327 13.42 8.93 30.58
C GLU A 327 13.66 7.68 29.72
N ALA A 328 12.95 6.59 30.05
CA ALA A 328 12.90 5.36 29.27
C ALA A 328 11.62 5.31 28.44
N LEU A 329 11.72 4.79 27.21
CA LEU A 329 10.63 4.70 26.24
C LEU A 329 10.25 3.25 25.98
N TYR A 330 8.95 2.97 25.88
CA TYR A 330 8.40 1.63 25.63
C TYR A 330 7.32 1.69 24.55
N GLY A 331 6.99 0.53 23.96
CA GLY A 331 5.92 0.38 22.97
C GLY A 331 6.43 0.09 21.56
N LEU A 332 5.88 0.79 20.58
CA LEU A 332 6.01 0.58 19.13
C LEU A 332 5.48 -0.76 18.58
N GLY A 333 5.21 -1.74 19.44
CA GLY A 333 4.62 -3.03 19.08
C GLY A 333 5.54 -4.21 19.40
N GLN A 334 5.38 -5.32 18.68
CA GLN A 334 6.19 -6.53 18.85
C GLN A 334 7.36 -6.56 17.85
N PHE A 335 8.58 -6.57 18.38
CA PHE A 335 9.84 -6.60 17.62
C PHE A 335 10.79 -7.68 18.17
N ARG A 336 11.71 -8.15 17.33
CA ARG A 336 12.69 -9.21 17.65
C ARG A 336 14.12 -8.69 17.87
N ASP A 337 14.24 -7.42 18.24
CA ASP A 337 15.51 -6.74 18.51
C ASP A 337 15.98 -6.87 19.97
N ASN A 338 15.18 -7.52 20.84
CA ASN A 338 15.38 -7.61 22.29
C ASN A 338 15.46 -6.25 23.01
N LEU A 339 15.00 -5.16 22.39
CA LEU A 339 15.00 -3.83 22.98
C LEU A 339 13.69 -3.58 23.74
N MET A 340 13.79 -3.56 25.07
CA MET A 340 12.69 -3.12 25.94
C MET A 340 12.63 -1.59 26.04
N ASN A 341 13.78 -0.93 26.25
CA ASN A 341 13.90 0.52 26.23
C ASN A 341 14.25 1.01 24.82
N LEU A 342 13.50 1.97 24.29
CA LEU A 342 13.62 2.50 22.93
C LEU A 342 14.54 3.73 22.83
N ARG A 343 15.19 4.13 23.93
CA ARG A 343 16.23 5.18 23.91
C ARG A 343 17.43 4.73 23.07
N ASN A 344 17.96 5.65 22.26
CA ASN A 344 19.05 5.41 21.30
C ASN A 344 18.77 4.25 20.29
N ALA A 345 17.50 3.91 20.06
CA ALA A 345 17.10 2.82 19.17
C ALA A 345 16.55 3.34 17.83
N LYS A 346 16.62 2.49 16.80
CA LYS A 346 15.96 2.68 15.50
C LYS A 346 15.04 1.50 15.22
N ARG A 347 13.80 1.77 14.83
CA ARG A 347 12.82 0.73 14.43
C ARG A 347 12.14 1.09 13.12
N GLU A 348 11.91 0.07 12.31
CA GLU A 348 11.15 0.17 11.06
C GLU A 348 9.75 -0.41 11.30
N LEU A 349 8.77 0.47 11.41
CA LEU A 349 7.38 0.15 11.68
C LEU A 349 6.72 -0.31 10.38
N VAL A 350 6.83 -1.62 10.14
CA VAL A 350 6.14 -2.37 9.08
C VAL A 350 5.52 -3.63 9.67
N GLN A 351 4.45 -4.13 9.05
CA GLN A 351 3.88 -5.43 9.41
C GLN A 351 4.66 -6.53 8.68
N PHE A 352 5.12 -7.55 9.40
CA PHE A 352 5.87 -8.67 8.83
C PHE A 352 5.64 -9.93 9.66
N ASN A 353 5.92 -11.13 9.13
CA ASN A 353 5.82 -12.34 9.94
C ASN A 353 6.75 -12.23 11.17
N THR A 354 6.22 -12.50 12.35
CA THR A 354 6.84 -12.31 13.69
C THR A 354 7.02 -10.86 14.17
N GLN A 355 6.60 -9.84 13.40
CA GLN A 355 6.67 -8.41 13.78
C GLN A 355 5.31 -7.72 13.61
N ALA A 356 4.81 -7.10 14.67
CA ALA A 356 3.55 -6.33 14.65
C ALA A 356 3.82 -4.89 15.09
N ALA A 357 3.78 -3.96 14.13
CA ALA A 357 4.01 -2.54 14.39
C ALA A 357 2.73 -1.86 14.89
N VAL A 358 2.80 -1.22 16.06
CA VAL A 358 1.72 -0.44 16.67
C VAL A 358 2.34 0.90 17.09
N PRO A 359 2.14 2.01 16.35
CA PRO A 359 2.95 3.23 16.46
C PRO A 359 2.57 4.10 17.68
N VAL A 360 2.59 3.52 18.89
CA VAL A 360 2.39 4.19 20.17
C VAL A 360 3.64 4.03 21.05
N ILE A 361 4.08 5.13 21.64
CA ILE A 361 5.22 5.23 22.56
C ILE A 361 4.69 5.66 23.93
N TYR A 362 5.24 5.10 24.99
CA TYR A 362 4.98 5.53 26.36
C TYR A 362 6.31 5.80 27.08
N SER A 363 6.40 6.91 27.80
CA SER A 363 7.60 7.35 28.51
C SER A 363 7.46 7.28 30.03
N THR A 364 8.52 6.92 30.74
CA THR A 364 8.61 7.13 32.20
C THR A 364 8.57 8.62 32.59
N GLY A 365 8.78 9.53 31.63
CA GLY A 365 8.68 10.97 31.81
C GLY A 365 7.26 11.53 32.03
N GLY A 366 6.23 10.67 32.04
CA GLY A 366 4.82 11.02 32.30
C GLY A 366 4.00 11.37 31.05
N TRP A 367 4.48 11.01 29.86
CA TRP A 367 3.82 11.26 28.59
C TRP A 367 3.81 10.03 27.68
N GLY A 368 2.87 10.02 26.73
CA GLY A 368 2.86 9.06 25.62
C GLY A 368 2.56 9.76 24.29
N LEU A 369 2.86 9.09 23.19
CA LEU A 369 2.65 9.59 21.82
C LEU A 369 2.08 8.47 20.97
N PHE A 370 0.93 8.68 20.34
CA PHE A 370 0.40 7.80 19.29
C PHE A 370 0.53 8.50 17.94
N TRP A 371 1.31 7.91 17.03
CA TRP A 371 1.56 8.44 15.68
C TRP A 371 0.54 7.83 14.70
N ASP A 372 -0.42 8.65 14.28
CA ASP A 372 -1.62 8.21 13.57
C ASP A 372 -1.38 8.23 12.05
N ASN A 373 -0.49 7.35 11.61
CA ASN A 373 -0.13 7.13 10.22
C ASN A 373 0.02 5.62 9.94
N PRO A 374 -0.74 5.04 8.98
CA PRO A 374 -0.70 3.61 8.69
C PRO A 374 0.43 3.20 7.73
N SER A 375 1.15 4.15 7.13
CA SER A 375 2.26 3.84 6.21
C SER A 375 3.51 3.41 6.97
N ARG A 376 4.42 2.76 6.24
CA ARG A 376 5.77 2.42 6.72
C ARG A 376 6.41 3.63 7.38
N THR A 377 6.80 3.47 8.65
CA THR A 377 7.30 4.57 9.47
C THR A 377 8.62 4.21 10.12
N ILE A 378 9.63 5.07 10.02
CA ILE A 378 10.92 4.90 10.68
C ILE A 378 10.91 5.69 11.99
N TYR A 379 10.99 4.97 13.11
CA TYR A 379 11.32 5.54 14.42
C TYR A 379 12.84 5.60 14.58
N THR A 380 13.37 6.69 15.13
CA THR A 380 14.78 6.80 15.53
C THR A 380 14.92 7.75 16.71
N ASP A 381 15.53 7.27 17.80
CA ASP A 381 16.11 8.10 18.87
C ASP A 381 17.64 7.99 18.85
N ASN A 382 18.33 9.10 19.14
CA ASN A 382 19.78 9.19 19.25
C ASN A 382 20.17 10.52 19.95
N SER A 383 21.46 10.82 20.02
CA SER A 383 22.00 12.06 20.61
C SER A 383 21.48 13.37 20.00
N THR A 384 20.80 13.35 18.85
CA THR A 384 20.17 14.52 18.23
C THR A 384 18.65 14.62 18.50
N GLY A 385 18.07 13.68 19.25
CA GLY A 385 16.64 13.60 19.59
C GLY A 385 15.86 12.49 18.89
N MET A 386 14.61 12.32 19.30
CA MET A 386 13.66 11.32 18.79
C MET A 386 12.96 11.81 17.53
N SER A 387 12.68 10.93 16.58
CA SER A 387 11.90 11.25 15.38
C SER A 387 11.05 10.08 14.90
N LEU A 388 9.94 10.41 14.25
CA LEU A 388 9.16 9.50 13.42
C LEU A 388 9.06 10.07 12.00
N ALA A 389 9.29 9.21 11.01
CA ALA A 389 9.27 9.56 9.59
C ALA A 389 8.45 8.52 8.80
N SER A 390 7.30 8.92 8.28
CA SER A 390 6.43 8.07 7.45
C SER A 390 6.72 8.24 5.96
N ASP A 391 6.69 7.12 5.22
CA ASP A 391 6.87 7.11 3.77
C ASP A 391 5.69 7.76 3.02
N TYR A 392 4.49 7.76 3.61
CA TYR A 392 3.32 8.48 3.06
C TYR A 392 2.42 9.09 4.15
N GLY A 393 1.93 10.31 3.92
CA GLY A 393 0.99 11.02 4.77
C GLY A 393 0.88 12.47 4.34
N LYS A 394 -0.35 12.94 4.10
CA LYS A 394 -0.63 14.34 3.71
C LYS A 394 -0.55 15.34 4.87
N ILE A 395 -0.61 14.84 6.10
CA ILE A 395 -0.47 15.63 7.33
C ILE A 395 0.51 14.93 8.27
N VAL A 396 1.20 15.71 9.10
CA VAL A 396 1.78 15.18 10.35
C VAL A 396 0.63 15.04 11.34
N ASN A 397 0.38 13.84 11.85
CA ASN A 397 -0.74 13.54 12.73
C ASN A 397 -0.30 12.65 13.89
N TYR A 398 -0.46 13.15 15.12
CA TYR A 398 -0.20 12.38 16.31
C TYR A 398 -1.05 12.87 17.50
N TYR A 399 -1.20 12.01 18.50
CA TYR A 399 -1.84 12.32 19.77
C TYR A 399 -0.79 12.27 20.86
N LEU A 400 -0.80 13.26 21.75
CA LEU A 400 -0.01 13.25 22.99
C LEU A 400 -0.88 12.91 24.18
N PHE A 401 -0.33 12.14 25.12
CA PHE A 401 -0.96 11.71 26.36
C PHE A 401 -0.19 12.24 27.57
N VAL A 402 -0.89 12.57 28.66
CA VAL A 402 -0.31 12.97 29.95
C VAL A 402 -0.88 12.09 31.06
N GLY A 403 -0.01 11.58 31.93
CA GLY A 403 -0.44 10.77 33.06
C GLY A 403 0.69 10.40 34.03
N ASP A 404 0.35 10.33 35.31
CA ASP A 404 1.30 10.09 36.40
C ASP A 404 1.81 8.64 36.46
N LYS A 405 1.11 7.71 35.79
CA LYS A 405 1.46 6.29 35.66
C LYS A 405 1.30 5.80 34.23
N MET A 406 2.06 4.76 33.89
CA MET A 406 2.01 4.10 32.59
C MET A 406 0.58 3.66 32.21
N ASP A 407 -0.17 3.12 33.17
CA ASP A 407 -1.56 2.69 32.97
C ASP A 407 -2.49 3.84 32.54
N ASN A 408 -2.24 5.07 32.99
CA ASN A 408 -3.03 6.23 32.58
C ASN A 408 -2.77 6.59 31.11
N LEU A 409 -1.53 6.42 30.63
CA LEU A 409 -1.17 6.64 29.23
C LEU A 409 -1.79 5.56 28.33
N VAL A 410 -1.74 4.30 28.76
CA VAL A 410 -2.41 3.18 28.06
C VAL A 410 -3.93 3.38 28.04
N ALA A 411 -4.53 3.80 29.16
CA ALA A 411 -5.96 4.10 29.24
C ALA A 411 -6.36 5.27 28.31
N ALA A 412 -5.53 6.32 28.20
CA ALA A 412 -5.77 7.42 27.27
C ALA A 412 -5.72 6.96 25.81
N TYR A 413 -4.74 6.13 25.43
CA TYR A 413 -4.67 5.51 24.10
C TYR A 413 -5.92 4.66 23.81
N ARG A 414 -6.32 3.77 24.74
CA ARG A 414 -7.51 2.91 24.59
C ARG A 414 -8.83 3.69 24.58
N SER A 415 -8.88 4.85 25.23
CA SER A 415 -10.04 5.76 25.19
C SER A 415 -10.23 6.42 23.82
N LEU A 416 -9.24 6.35 22.92
CA LEU A 416 -9.33 6.78 21.52
C LEU A 416 -9.50 5.59 20.57
N THR A 417 -8.77 4.49 20.80
CA THR A 417 -8.69 3.37 19.85
C THR A 417 -9.66 2.21 20.12
N GLY A 418 -10.20 2.12 21.33
CA GLY A 418 -11.12 1.08 21.77
C GLY A 418 -10.64 0.38 23.03
N GLY A 419 -11.59 -0.02 23.88
CA GLY A 419 -11.31 -0.90 25.02
C GLY A 419 -10.90 -2.29 24.52
N ALA A 420 -10.00 -2.95 25.25
CA ALA A 420 -9.79 -4.38 25.05
C ALA A 420 -11.05 -5.10 25.57
N PRO A 421 -11.76 -5.90 24.76
CA PRO A 421 -12.91 -6.66 25.23
C PRO A 421 -12.46 -7.71 26.25
N MET A 422 -13.37 -8.10 27.15
CA MET A 422 -13.13 -9.27 28.00
C MET A 422 -12.96 -10.50 27.11
N LEU A 423 -11.81 -11.16 27.24
CA LEU A 423 -11.61 -12.47 26.65
C LEU A 423 -12.54 -13.49 27.33
N PRO A 424 -13.05 -14.49 26.60
CA PRO A 424 -13.70 -15.61 27.24
C PRO A 424 -12.70 -16.38 28.13
N ASP A 425 -13.20 -17.00 29.19
CA ASP A 425 -12.41 -17.72 30.20
C ASP A 425 -11.45 -18.75 29.60
N TRP A 426 -11.93 -19.58 28.66
CA TRP A 426 -11.15 -20.60 27.96
C TRP A 426 -9.97 -20.04 27.16
N ALA A 427 -9.96 -18.74 26.84
CA ALA A 427 -8.82 -18.11 26.16
C ALA A 427 -7.61 -17.89 27.08
N LEU A 428 -7.79 -17.97 28.41
CA LEU A 428 -6.73 -17.83 29.41
C LEU A 428 -6.05 -19.17 29.80
N GLY A 429 -6.64 -20.30 29.39
CA GLY A 429 -6.10 -21.64 29.66
C GLY A 429 -5.04 -22.10 28.66
N TYR A 430 -4.70 -23.39 28.70
CA TYR A 430 -3.71 -23.96 27.79
C TYR A 430 -4.30 -24.22 26.39
N HIS A 431 -3.56 -23.81 25.35
CA HIS A 431 -3.94 -23.90 23.95
C HIS A 431 -3.07 -24.95 23.24
N GLN A 432 -3.64 -26.11 22.91
CA GLN A 432 -2.93 -27.15 22.19
C GLN A 432 -2.96 -26.88 20.68
N SER A 433 -1.79 -26.77 20.06
CA SER A 433 -1.67 -26.52 18.62
C SER A 433 -0.53 -27.32 17.98
N ARG A 434 -0.59 -27.46 16.66
CA ARG A 434 0.46 -28.03 15.80
C ARG A 434 0.33 -27.38 14.43
N ASN A 435 1.45 -27.17 13.75
CA ASN A 435 1.51 -26.99 12.30
C ASN A 435 1.96 -28.32 11.67
N ARG A 436 1.06 -29.20 11.22
CA ARG A 436 -0.41 -29.17 11.38
C ARG A 436 -0.92 -30.54 11.82
N TYR A 437 -2.13 -30.61 12.38
CA TYR A 437 -2.88 -31.88 12.41
C TYR A 437 -3.38 -32.15 11.00
N ALA A 438 -3.08 -33.33 10.46
CA ALA A 438 -3.37 -33.64 9.06
C ALA A 438 -4.83 -34.08 8.83
N THR A 439 -5.46 -34.66 9.86
CA THR A 439 -6.79 -35.29 9.79
C THR A 439 -7.57 -35.11 11.10
N GLN A 440 -8.89 -35.31 11.04
CA GLN A 440 -9.77 -35.41 12.22
C GLN A 440 -9.29 -36.46 13.22
N LYS A 441 -8.75 -37.59 12.75
CA LYS A 441 -8.24 -38.67 13.61
C LYS A 441 -7.14 -38.17 14.53
N GLU A 442 -6.16 -37.44 14.00
CA GLU A 442 -5.05 -36.91 14.81
C GLU A 442 -5.51 -35.90 15.88
N VAL A 443 -6.49 -35.05 15.55
CA VAL A 443 -7.09 -34.10 16.50
C VAL A 443 -7.73 -34.87 17.67
N MET A 444 -8.51 -35.90 17.36
CA MET A 444 -9.19 -36.73 18.36
C MET A 444 -8.23 -37.57 19.19
N GLU A 445 -7.17 -38.13 18.60
CA GLU A 445 -6.14 -38.89 19.33
C GLU A 445 -5.37 -38.00 20.32
N ILE A 446 -5.11 -36.74 19.97
CA ILE A 446 -4.44 -35.79 20.87
C ILE A 446 -5.37 -35.37 22.01
N ALA A 447 -6.61 -34.96 21.72
CA ALA A 447 -7.58 -34.59 22.76
C ALA A 447 -7.84 -35.75 23.73
N LYS A 448 -7.99 -36.97 23.21
CA LYS A 448 -8.08 -38.20 23.99
C LYS A 448 -6.84 -38.39 24.87
N LYS A 449 -5.64 -38.34 24.29
CA LYS A 449 -4.40 -38.57 25.02
C LYS A 449 -4.21 -37.55 26.16
N MET A 450 -4.49 -36.27 25.92
CA MET A 450 -4.41 -35.24 26.97
C MET A 450 -5.38 -35.53 28.12
N LYS A 451 -6.58 -36.04 27.82
CA LYS A 451 -7.56 -36.46 28.83
C LYS A 451 -7.13 -37.72 29.60
N GLU A 452 -6.46 -38.67 28.95
CA GLU A 452 -5.92 -39.89 29.57
C GLU A 452 -4.69 -39.61 30.46
N GLU A 453 -3.88 -38.60 30.12
CA GLU A 453 -2.68 -38.19 30.88
C GLU A 453 -2.96 -37.07 31.92
N ASP A 454 -4.23 -36.69 32.13
CA ASP A 454 -4.68 -35.60 33.02
C ASP A 454 -4.00 -34.24 32.74
N ILE A 455 -3.76 -33.94 31.46
CA ILE A 455 -3.17 -32.68 30.99
C ILE A 455 -4.30 -31.72 30.59
N PRO A 456 -4.58 -30.65 31.34
CA PRO A 456 -5.66 -29.72 31.02
C PRO A 456 -5.33 -28.92 29.75
N ALA A 457 -6.27 -28.88 28.81
CA ALA A 457 -6.30 -27.97 27.66
C ALA A 457 -7.66 -27.31 27.57
N SER A 458 -7.69 -26.00 27.31
CA SER A 458 -8.94 -25.26 27.07
C SER A 458 -9.28 -25.21 25.58
N THR A 459 -8.28 -25.35 24.70
CA THR A 459 -8.49 -25.39 23.26
C THR A 459 -7.62 -26.40 22.53
N ILE A 460 -8.10 -26.81 21.35
CA ILE A 460 -7.29 -27.45 20.32
C ILE A 460 -7.43 -26.71 18.98
N PHE A 461 -6.30 -26.45 18.33
CA PHE A 461 -6.24 -25.71 17.07
C PHE A 461 -6.31 -26.65 15.86
N ILE A 462 -7.12 -26.29 14.87
CA ILE A 462 -7.08 -26.89 13.53
C ILE A 462 -6.39 -25.88 12.60
N ASP A 463 -5.14 -26.17 12.28
CA ASP A 463 -4.32 -25.30 11.44
C ASP A 463 -4.65 -25.44 9.93
N TYR A 464 -4.02 -24.62 9.10
CA TYR A 464 -4.18 -24.53 7.64
C TYR A 464 -4.18 -25.88 6.87
N HIS A 465 -4.68 -25.89 5.62
CA HIS A 465 -4.84 -27.06 4.75
C HIS A 465 -5.92 -28.09 5.12
N TYR A 466 -6.77 -27.86 6.14
CA TYR A 466 -7.96 -28.69 6.38
C TYR A 466 -8.93 -28.74 5.16
N TRP A 467 -8.82 -27.76 4.26
CA TRP A 467 -9.56 -27.64 3.00
C TRP A 467 -9.12 -28.60 1.89
N GLY A 468 -7.95 -29.23 2.00
CA GLY A 468 -7.44 -30.23 1.05
C GLY A 468 -7.71 -29.87 -0.42
N LYS A 469 -8.48 -30.72 -1.11
CA LYS A 469 -8.84 -30.62 -2.53
C LYS A 469 -9.62 -29.34 -2.92
N TYR A 470 -10.25 -28.65 -1.97
CA TYR A 470 -11.01 -27.42 -2.24
C TYR A 470 -10.14 -26.15 -2.33
N GLY A 471 -8.90 -26.19 -1.83
CA GLY A 471 -7.97 -25.06 -1.91
C GLY A 471 -8.22 -23.92 -0.91
N THR A 472 -7.22 -23.04 -0.78
CA THR A 472 -7.18 -21.97 0.21
C THR A 472 -8.28 -20.92 -0.03
N GLY A 473 -8.99 -20.51 1.02
CA GLY A 473 -10.12 -19.59 0.93
C GLY A 473 -11.44 -20.23 0.49
N SER A 474 -11.48 -21.57 0.33
CA SER A 474 -12.76 -22.28 0.12
C SER A 474 -13.63 -22.33 1.37
N HIS A 475 -13.02 -22.21 2.56
CA HIS A 475 -13.65 -22.33 3.88
C HIS A 475 -14.41 -23.64 4.11
N ARG A 476 -14.07 -24.67 3.33
CA ARG A 476 -14.60 -26.04 3.47
C ARG A 476 -13.59 -26.94 4.15
N PHE A 477 -14.07 -27.99 4.78
CA PHE A 477 -13.25 -29.15 5.14
C PHE A 477 -13.20 -30.14 3.97
N ASP A 478 -12.03 -30.74 3.72
CA ASP A 478 -11.94 -31.90 2.84
C ASP A 478 -12.45 -33.13 3.61
N GLU A 479 -13.57 -33.69 3.14
CA GLU A 479 -14.26 -34.81 3.78
C GLU A 479 -13.42 -36.11 3.75
N THR A 480 -12.32 -36.15 2.99
CA THR A 480 -11.33 -37.26 3.03
C THR A 480 -10.33 -37.14 4.19
N LEU A 481 -10.18 -35.94 4.76
CA LEU A 481 -9.29 -35.63 5.89
C LEU A 481 -10.07 -35.44 7.19
N PHE A 482 -11.26 -34.84 7.09
CA PHE A 482 -12.18 -34.53 8.18
C PHE A 482 -13.60 -35.01 7.81
N PRO A 483 -13.87 -36.32 7.87
CA PRO A 483 -15.11 -36.94 7.37
C PRO A 483 -16.37 -36.60 8.17
N ASP A 484 -16.25 -36.24 9.45
CA ASP A 484 -17.38 -35.94 10.34
C ASP A 484 -17.00 -34.84 11.34
N VAL A 485 -16.92 -33.61 10.82
CA VAL A 485 -16.63 -32.41 11.62
C VAL A 485 -17.66 -32.18 12.73
N PRO A 486 -18.98 -32.33 12.53
CA PRO A 486 -19.96 -32.17 13.62
C PRO A 486 -19.68 -33.10 14.82
N SER A 487 -19.50 -34.41 14.58
CA SER A 487 -19.20 -35.37 15.65
C SER A 487 -17.84 -35.12 16.32
N MET A 488 -16.85 -34.65 15.56
CA MET A 488 -15.57 -34.19 16.11
C MET A 488 -15.76 -33.02 17.07
N LEU A 489 -16.50 -31.97 16.67
CA LEU A 489 -16.77 -30.81 17.51
C LEU A 489 -17.59 -31.17 18.75
N ASP A 490 -18.64 -31.99 18.60
CA ASP A 490 -19.45 -32.46 19.73
C ASP A 490 -18.63 -33.26 20.74
N SER A 491 -17.71 -34.11 20.27
CA SER A 491 -16.82 -34.87 21.14
C SER A 491 -15.81 -33.97 21.85
N LEU A 492 -15.20 -33.02 21.14
CA LEU A 492 -14.24 -32.06 21.72
C LEU A 492 -14.91 -31.19 22.79
N HIS A 493 -16.11 -30.67 22.53
CA HIS A 493 -16.85 -29.85 23.48
C HIS A 493 -17.39 -30.65 24.68
N ASN A 494 -18.02 -31.81 24.46
CA ASN A 494 -18.82 -32.48 25.49
C ASN A 494 -18.10 -33.63 26.22
N VAL A 495 -17.02 -34.19 25.64
CA VAL A 495 -16.26 -35.30 26.25
C VAL A 495 -14.89 -34.83 26.75
N TYR A 496 -14.21 -33.97 25.97
CA TYR A 496 -12.86 -33.51 26.28
C TYR A 496 -12.80 -32.11 26.91
N ASP A 497 -13.92 -31.37 26.94
CA ASP A 497 -14.04 -29.98 27.43
C ASP A 497 -13.06 -28.99 26.76
N MET A 498 -12.82 -29.19 25.46
CA MET A 498 -11.94 -28.34 24.64
C MET A 498 -12.76 -27.53 23.63
N LYS A 499 -12.49 -26.23 23.52
CA LYS A 499 -12.99 -25.41 22.40
C LYS A 499 -12.10 -25.60 21.18
N VAL A 500 -12.63 -25.37 19.99
CA VAL A 500 -11.86 -25.49 18.73
C VAL A 500 -11.54 -24.11 18.17
N VAL A 501 -10.26 -23.90 17.83
CA VAL A 501 -9.80 -22.70 17.12
C VAL A 501 -9.41 -23.08 15.69
N LEU A 502 -10.06 -22.50 14.69
CA LEU A 502 -9.82 -22.81 13.28
C LEU A 502 -8.97 -21.72 12.61
N THR A 503 -7.87 -22.10 11.95
CA THR A 503 -7.02 -21.16 11.20
C THR A 503 -7.72 -20.68 9.92
N MET A 504 -8.08 -19.39 9.87
CA MET A 504 -8.68 -18.76 8.69
C MET A 504 -7.69 -17.77 8.04
N TRP A 505 -7.42 -17.96 6.75
CA TRP A 505 -6.52 -17.07 5.98
C TRP A 505 -7.32 -16.03 5.18
N PRO A 506 -6.82 -14.79 5.06
CA PRO A 506 -7.46 -13.72 4.31
C PRO A 506 -7.21 -13.82 2.79
N CYS A 507 -6.93 -15.01 2.26
CA CYS A 507 -6.60 -15.21 0.86
C CYS A 507 -7.43 -16.31 0.18
N PHE A 508 -7.64 -16.12 -1.13
CA PHE A 508 -8.50 -16.95 -1.97
C PHE A 508 -7.72 -17.48 -3.18
N LYS A 509 -7.71 -18.80 -3.37
CA LYS A 509 -7.09 -19.45 -4.52
C LYS A 509 -7.86 -19.14 -5.81
N PRO A 510 -7.21 -18.70 -6.90
CA PRO A 510 -7.87 -18.47 -8.19
C PRO A 510 -8.71 -19.66 -8.67
N GLY A 511 -9.89 -19.38 -9.20
CA GLY A 511 -10.81 -20.36 -9.78
C GLY A 511 -11.82 -21.00 -8.82
N ILE A 512 -11.63 -20.91 -7.50
CA ILE A 512 -12.63 -21.40 -6.53
C ILE A 512 -13.85 -20.46 -6.46
N PRO A 513 -15.05 -20.93 -6.07
CA PRO A 513 -16.25 -20.09 -6.02
C PRO A 513 -16.07 -18.78 -5.23
N ASN A 514 -15.51 -18.85 -4.02
CA ASN A 514 -15.25 -17.67 -3.19
C ASN A 514 -14.30 -16.66 -3.84
N TYR A 515 -13.24 -17.11 -4.53
CA TYR A 515 -12.36 -16.22 -5.30
C TYR A 515 -13.13 -15.54 -6.42
N ASN A 516 -13.90 -16.31 -7.20
CA ASN A 516 -14.61 -15.79 -8.37
C ASN A 516 -15.60 -14.70 -7.96
N GLU A 517 -16.36 -14.90 -6.88
CA GLU A 517 -17.31 -13.91 -6.36
C GLU A 517 -16.64 -12.65 -5.79
N MET A 518 -15.54 -12.81 -5.04
CA MET A 518 -14.78 -11.67 -4.49
C MET A 518 -14.11 -10.87 -5.62
N SER A 519 -13.52 -11.56 -6.60
CA SER A 519 -12.85 -10.96 -7.77
C SER A 519 -13.83 -10.21 -8.67
N GLN A 520 -15.02 -10.78 -8.95
CA GLN A 520 -16.08 -10.11 -9.73
C GLN A 520 -16.57 -8.79 -9.11
N LYS A 521 -16.41 -8.61 -7.80
CA LYS A 521 -16.77 -7.38 -7.07
C LYS A 521 -15.60 -6.41 -6.88
N GLY A 522 -14.40 -6.74 -7.38
CA GLY A 522 -13.19 -5.95 -7.15
C GLY A 522 -12.69 -6.00 -5.71
N TYR A 523 -13.00 -7.06 -4.95
CA TYR A 523 -12.66 -7.21 -3.54
C TYR A 523 -11.33 -7.96 -3.30
N ILE A 524 -10.53 -8.17 -4.34
CA ILE A 524 -9.22 -8.84 -4.28
C ILE A 524 -8.11 -7.80 -4.51
N LEU A 525 -7.09 -7.80 -3.64
CA LEU A 525 -5.90 -6.98 -3.80
C LEU A 525 -4.95 -7.63 -4.80
N GLU A 526 -4.92 -7.08 -6.02
CA GLU A 526 -3.99 -7.56 -7.05
C GLU A 526 -2.53 -7.42 -6.61
N GLY A 527 -1.73 -8.46 -6.84
CA GLY A 527 -0.33 -8.53 -6.42
C GLY A 527 -0.10 -8.95 -4.96
N ALA A 528 -1.07 -8.77 -4.06
CA ALA A 528 -0.98 -9.24 -2.68
C ALA A 528 -1.29 -10.75 -2.59
N LYS A 529 -0.25 -11.59 -2.47
CA LYS A 529 -0.36 -13.05 -2.45
C LYS A 529 -0.02 -13.66 -1.10
N ALA A 530 -0.70 -14.75 -0.75
CA ALA A 530 -0.37 -15.61 0.37
C ALA A 530 -0.75 -17.06 0.05
N ILE A 531 0.15 -18.00 0.36
CA ILE A 531 0.04 -19.43 -0.02
C ILE A 531 -0.14 -19.54 -1.54
N ASP A 532 -1.27 -20.10 -2.00
CA ASP A 532 -1.65 -20.26 -3.42
C ASP A 532 -2.80 -19.33 -3.82
N GLY A 533 -3.08 -18.29 -3.01
CA GLY A 533 -4.18 -17.36 -3.20
C GLY A 533 -3.78 -15.88 -3.18
N TYR A 534 -4.75 -15.03 -3.51
CA TYR A 534 -4.66 -13.57 -3.42
C TYR A 534 -5.43 -13.07 -2.20
N ILE A 535 -4.89 -12.05 -1.54
CA ILE A 535 -5.46 -11.44 -0.33
C ILE A 535 -6.66 -10.57 -0.72
N TYR A 536 -7.73 -10.57 0.08
CA TYR A 536 -8.87 -9.68 -0.16
C TYR A 536 -8.62 -8.26 0.39
N ASP A 537 -9.33 -7.27 -0.12
CA ASP A 537 -9.22 -5.89 0.36
C ASP A 537 -9.89 -5.72 1.73
N THR A 538 -9.11 -5.85 2.80
CA THR A 538 -9.55 -5.64 4.18
C THR A 538 -9.94 -4.20 4.50
N PHE A 539 -9.54 -3.22 3.68
CA PHE A 539 -9.86 -1.80 3.89
C PHE A 539 -11.22 -1.41 3.28
N ASN A 540 -11.76 -2.22 2.36
CA ASN A 540 -13.10 -2.07 1.83
C ASN A 540 -14.13 -2.72 2.77
N PRO A 541 -15.03 -1.97 3.42
CA PRO A 541 -15.96 -2.54 4.40
C PRO A 541 -16.91 -3.60 3.81
N ASN A 542 -17.23 -3.52 2.52
CA ASN A 542 -18.08 -4.50 1.85
C ASN A 542 -17.34 -5.81 1.58
N ALA A 543 -16.04 -5.74 1.27
CA ALA A 543 -15.17 -6.91 1.13
C ALA A 543 -14.94 -7.59 2.49
N ALA A 544 -14.66 -6.81 3.54
CA ALA A 544 -14.55 -7.32 4.91
C ALA A 544 -15.85 -7.97 5.41
N LYS A 545 -17.01 -7.36 5.14
CA LYS A 545 -18.32 -7.98 5.41
C LYS A 545 -18.51 -9.27 4.62
N MET A 546 -18.22 -9.28 3.32
CA MET A 546 -18.39 -10.47 2.48
C MET A 546 -17.45 -11.61 2.86
N TYR A 547 -16.24 -11.30 3.34
CA TYR A 547 -15.35 -12.28 3.96
C TYR A 547 -16.00 -12.88 5.22
N TRP A 548 -16.48 -12.04 6.14
CA TRP A 548 -17.15 -12.52 7.36
C TRP A 548 -18.39 -13.38 7.05
N ASP A 549 -19.25 -12.92 6.15
CA ASP A 549 -20.46 -13.65 5.75
C ASP A 549 -20.12 -15.06 5.22
N LYS A 550 -18.99 -15.23 4.51
CA LYS A 550 -18.46 -16.52 4.01
C LYS A 550 -17.77 -17.39 5.06
N VAL A 551 -17.44 -16.82 6.22
CA VAL A 551 -16.84 -17.52 7.37
C VAL A 551 -17.91 -17.94 8.38
N SER A 552 -19.01 -17.19 8.46
CA SER A 552 -20.12 -17.43 9.39
C SER A 552 -21.30 -18.23 8.80
N SER A 553 -21.27 -18.55 7.51
CA SER A 553 -22.25 -19.39 6.80
C SER A 553 -21.90 -20.87 6.84
#